data_AF-A0A1Q3QKI4-F1
#
_entry.id   AF-A0A1Q3QKI4-F1
#
_cell.length_a   1.000
_cell.length_b   1.000
_cell.length_c   1.000
_cell.angle_alpha   90.00
_cell.angle_beta   90.00
_cell.angle_gamma   90.00
#
_symmetry.space_group_name_H-M   'P 1'
#
loop_
_entity.id
_entity.type
_entity.pdbx_description
1 polymer ?
#
loop_
_entity_poly.entity_id
_entity_poly.type
_entity_poly.pdbx_seq_one_letter_code
_entity_poly.pdbx_strand_id
1 'polypeptide(L)'
;MVAQAKVLSGNKLEQLVVRIQRHSGRSKDACWRFVIQYGLKGKVEYRRWTESEFDIVREELVKGTVEQVAKKLNRTPKAIRNMLRRNQLSLRDIRCDLFSVESLATVLRVRKSEIVQWIEQGWLEASVGSRGKRHFYIITPEALTKLYKQHQQDLLKRGIRNQALFEAYLQYCFSPKHTIGEQLLDVRRDKRERAAFAAANAADSDPGEDEEDDEDDQDEEEFGPSIVDLEELEESTED
;
A
#
# COMPACT_ATOMS: atom_id res chain seq x y z
N MET A 1 -6.83 -21.04 -36.82
CA MET A 1 -5.83 -20.53 -37.79
C MET A 1 -4.58 -19.95 -37.13
N VAL A 2 -4.68 -19.15 -36.07
CA VAL A 2 -3.51 -18.44 -35.48
C VAL A 2 -2.51 -19.35 -34.75
N ALA A 3 -2.97 -20.44 -34.13
CA ALA A 3 -2.08 -21.40 -33.45
C ALA A 3 -1.04 -22.04 -34.39
N GLN A 4 -1.32 -22.08 -35.70
CA GLN A 4 -0.40 -22.58 -36.71
C GLN A 4 0.82 -21.67 -36.89
N ALA A 5 0.73 -20.39 -36.54
CA ALA A 5 1.83 -19.43 -36.66
C ALA A 5 3.05 -19.78 -35.79
N LYS A 6 2.87 -20.51 -34.67
CA LYS A 6 3.97 -20.91 -33.78
C LYS A 6 4.98 -21.87 -34.41
N VAL A 7 4.56 -22.63 -35.42
CA VAL A 7 5.32 -23.73 -36.03
C VAL A 7 5.80 -23.38 -37.45
N LEU A 8 5.34 -22.26 -38.01
CA LEU A 8 5.61 -21.87 -39.39
C LEU A 8 6.71 -20.82 -39.48
N SER A 9 7.71 -21.06 -40.33
CA SER A 9 8.79 -20.10 -40.62
C SER A 9 8.58 -19.38 -41.96
N GLY A 10 8.96 -18.09 -42.00
CA GLY A 10 9.11 -17.25 -43.19
C GLY A 10 7.96 -17.32 -44.20
N ASN A 11 8.19 -17.99 -45.33
CA ASN A 11 7.26 -18.06 -46.47
C ASN A 11 5.91 -18.69 -46.11
N LYS A 12 5.87 -19.63 -45.16
CA LYS A 12 4.59 -20.25 -44.74
C LYS A 12 3.76 -19.32 -43.86
N LEU A 13 4.41 -18.40 -43.16
CA LEU A 13 3.76 -17.39 -42.34
C LEU A 13 3.10 -16.31 -43.21
N GLU A 14 3.75 -15.93 -44.32
CA GLU A 14 3.17 -15.04 -45.33
C GLU A 14 1.91 -15.65 -45.97
N GLN A 15 1.95 -16.93 -46.32
CA GLN A 15 0.77 -17.64 -46.84
C GLN A 15 -0.38 -17.68 -45.83
N LEU A 16 -0.08 -17.84 -44.54
CA LEU A 16 -1.07 -17.76 -43.47
C LEU A 16 -1.68 -16.34 -43.37
N VAL A 17 -0.86 -15.29 -43.46
CA VAL A 17 -1.33 -13.90 -43.44
C VAL A 17 -2.22 -13.59 -44.64
N VAL A 18 -1.86 -14.06 -45.85
CA VAL A 18 -2.69 -13.92 -47.06
C VAL A 18 -4.03 -14.65 -46.91
N ARG A 19 -4.02 -15.85 -46.31
CA ARG A 19 -5.26 -16.59 -46.04
C ARG A 19 -6.16 -15.88 -45.02
N ILE A 20 -5.58 -15.31 -43.96
CA ILE A 20 -6.31 -14.51 -42.97
C ILE A 20 -6.85 -13.23 -43.62
N GLN A 21 -6.09 -12.59 -44.49
CA GLN A 21 -6.53 -11.41 -45.24
C GLN A 21 -7.74 -11.72 -46.13
N ARG A 22 -7.72 -12.85 -46.87
CA ARG A 22 -8.84 -13.28 -47.71
C ARG A 22 -10.11 -13.56 -46.92
N HIS A 23 -10.01 -14.14 -45.73
CA HIS A 23 -11.17 -14.43 -44.89
C HIS A 23 -11.68 -13.24 -44.07
N SER A 24 -10.80 -12.32 -43.68
CA SER A 24 -11.16 -11.20 -42.80
C SER A 24 -11.42 -9.87 -43.51
N GLY A 25 -10.99 -9.74 -44.77
CA GLY A 25 -11.05 -8.48 -45.53
C GLY A 25 -10.19 -7.35 -44.96
N ARG A 26 -9.38 -7.60 -43.94
CA ARG A 26 -8.55 -6.59 -43.27
C ARG A 26 -7.21 -6.38 -43.99
N SER A 27 -6.58 -5.24 -43.76
CA SER A 27 -5.27 -4.94 -44.36
C SER A 27 -4.21 -5.97 -43.98
N LYS A 28 -3.22 -6.18 -44.85
CA LYS A 28 -2.10 -7.10 -44.63
C LYS A 28 -1.37 -6.80 -43.32
N ASP A 29 -1.22 -5.51 -42.97
CA ASP A 29 -0.60 -5.06 -41.72
C ASP A 29 -1.43 -5.43 -40.47
N ALA A 30 -2.76 -5.28 -40.51
CA ALA A 30 -3.62 -5.72 -39.41
C ALA A 30 -3.57 -7.24 -39.20
N CYS A 31 -3.51 -8.01 -40.29
CA CYS A 31 -3.37 -9.47 -40.24
C CYS A 31 -2.00 -9.89 -39.68
N TRP A 32 -0.93 -9.18 -40.04
CA TRP A 32 0.40 -9.37 -39.44
C TRP A 32 0.43 -9.07 -37.95
N ARG A 33 -0.13 -7.94 -37.51
CA ARG A 33 -0.24 -7.61 -36.08
C ARG A 33 -1.01 -8.68 -35.32
N PHE A 34 -2.09 -9.19 -35.91
CA PHE A 34 -2.88 -10.27 -35.33
C PHE A 34 -2.08 -11.57 -35.19
N VAL A 35 -1.35 -11.99 -36.23
CA VAL A 35 -0.48 -13.17 -36.20
C VAL A 35 0.66 -13.00 -35.18
N ILE A 36 1.27 -11.81 -35.10
CA ILE A 36 2.33 -11.53 -34.14
C ILE A 36 1.79 -11.55 -32.71
N GLN A 37 0.63 -10.93 -32.46
CA GLN A 37 0.08 -10.75 -31.11
C GLN A 37 -0.50 -12.04 -30.53
N TYR A 38 -1.16 -12.86 -31.36
CA TYR A 38 -1.88 -14.05 -30.88
C TYR A 38 -1.19 -15.37 -31.29
N GLY A 39 -0.32 -15.33 -32.30
CA GLY A 39 0.35 -16.51 -32.84
C GLY A 39 1.79 -16.63 -32.36
N LEU A 40 2.60 -15.58 -32.53
CA LEU A 40 4.04 -15.64 -32.22
C LEU A 40 4.37 -15.19 -30.79
N LYS A 41 3.79 -14.08 -30.34
CA LYS A 41 3.87 -13.68 -28.94
C LYS A 41 2.91 -14.59 -28.17
N GLY A 42 3.45 -15.58 -27.47
CA GLY A 42 2.69 -16.30 -26.45
C GLY A 42 2.04 -15.29 -25.48
N LYS A 43 0.94 -15.70 -24.82
CA LYS A 43 0.39 -14.91 -23.72
C LYS A 43 1.56 -14.55 -22.80
N VAL A 44 1.88 -13.26 -22.68
CA VAL A 44 2.93 -12.83 -21.77
C VAL A 44 2.41 -13.16 -20.39
N GLU A 45 2.94 -14.21 -19.78
CA GLU A 45 2.62 -14.56 -18.41
C GLU A 45 3.13 -13.41 -17.53
N TYR A 46 2.19 -12.59 -17.06
CA TYR A 46 2.51 -11.53 -16.14
C TYR A 46 2.90 -12.16 -14.81
N ARG A 47 4.14 -11.90 -14.36
CA ARG A 47 4.61 -12.31 -13.04
C ARG A 47 3.65 -11.74 -11.97
N ARG A 48 2.91 -12.63 -11.31
CA ARG A 48 1.99 -12.29 -10.21
C ARG A 48 2.77 -11.74 -9.03
N TRP A 49 2.14 -10.90 -8.23
CA TRP A 49 2.72 -10.42 -6.98
C TRP A 49 2.50 -11.48 -5.91
N THR A 50 3.56 -11.83 -5.18
CA THR A 50 3.43 -12.62 -3.95
C THR A 50 3.30 -11.69 -2.74
N GLU A 51 2.72 -12.19 -1.65
CA GLU A 51 2.62 -11.44 -0.39
C GLU A 51 4.00 -11.07 0.16
N SER A 52 4.97 -11.98 0.07
CA SER A 52 6.36 -11.71 0.44
C SER A 52 6.99 -10.58 -0.37
N GLU A 53 6.73 -10.50 -1.68
CA GLU A 53 7.19 -9.37 -2.50
C GLU A 53 6.54 -8.06 -2.09
N PHE A 54 5.27 -8.12 -1.68
CA PHE A 54 4.51 -6.96 -1.24
C PHE A 54 5.04 -6.42 0.09
N ASP A 55 5.36 -7.28 1.04
CA ASP A 55 5.96 -6.89 2.32
C ASP A 55 7.35 -6.27 2.12
N ILE A 56 8.18 -6.86 1.25
CA ILE A 56 9.47 -6.27 0.88
C ILE A 56 9.28 -4.89 0.25
N VAL A 57 8.29 -4.70 -0.64
CA VAL A 57 7.99 -3.37 -1.19
C VAL A 57 7.62 -2.39 -0.08
N ARG A 58 6.77 -2.80 0.87
CA ARG A 58 6.31 -1.95 1.97
C ARG A 58 7.47 -1.52 2.85
N GLU A 59 8.31 -2.45 3.29
CA GLU A 59 9.46 -2.17 4.16
C GLU A 59 10.52 -1.32 3.45
N GLU A 60 10.84 -1.64 2.20
CA GLU A 60 11.92 -0.97 1.47
C GLU A 60 11.52 0.42 0.97
N LEU A 61 10.23 0.65 0.71
CA LEU A 61 9.75 1.98 0.31
C LEU A 61 9.87 2.99 1.44
N VAL A 62 9.86 2.59 2.71
CA VAL A 62 10.15 3.49 3.84
C VAL A 62 11.58 4.03 3.74
N LYS A 63 12.54 3.19 3.34
CA LYS A 63 13.98 3.50 3.35
C LYS A 63 14.49 4.08 2.03
N GLY A 64 13.86 3.72 0.91
CA GLY A 64 14.39 3.95 -0.43
C GLY A 64 13.39 4.55 -1.42
N THR A 65 13.90 4.95 -2.59
CA THR A 65 13.05 5.41 -3.69
C THR A 65 12.44 4.24 -4.44
N VAL A 66 11.32 4.48 -5.15
CA VAL A 66 10.63 3.46 -5.96
C VAL A 66 11.59 2.82 -6.97
N GLU A 67 12.54 3.59 -7.49
CA GLU A 67 13.55 3.15 -8.44
C GLU A 67 14.55 2.16 -7.81
N GLN A 68 14.95 2.38 -6.55
CA GLN A 68 15.83 1.47 -5.82
C GLN A 68 15.11 0.16 -5.48
N VAL A 69 13.87 0.25 -5.00
CA VAL A 69 13.03 -0.92 -4.70
C VAL A 69 12.72 -1.74 -5.97
N ALA A 70 12.47 -1.04 -7.09
CA ALA A 70 12.28 -1.66 -8.40
C ALA A 70 13.48 -2.51 -8.83
N LYS A 71 14.70 -1.97 -8.63
CA LYS A 71 15.94 -2.71 -8.92
C LYS A 71 16.08 -3.93 -8.01
N LYS A 72 15.80 -3.79 -6.72
CA LYS A 72 15.90 -4.91 -5.74
C LYS A 72 14.96 -6.07 -6.08
N LEU A 73 13.75 -5.78 -6.54
CA LEU A 73 12.73 -6.78 -6.89
C LEU A 73 12.76 -7.22 -8.36
N ASN A 74 13.71 -6.71 -9.15
CA ASN A 74 13.79 -6.94 -10.59
C ASN A 74 12.46 -6.64 -11.32
N ARG A 75 11.76 -5.58 -10.90
CA ARG A 75 10.51 -5.12 -11.51
C ARG A 75 10.66 -3.71 -12.04
N THR A 76 9.75 -3.30 -12.93
CA THR A 76 9.74 -1.91 -13.39
C THR A 76 9.15 -0.99 -12.31
N PRO A 77 9.60 0.27 -12.17
CA PRO A 77 9.00 1.23 -11.25
C PRO A 77 7.51 1.47 -11.52
N LYS A 78 7.07 1.27 -12.77
CA LYS A 78 5.66 1.34 -13.17
C LYS A 78 4.85 0.16 -12.61
N ALA A 79 5.44 -1.04 -12.55
CA ALA A 79 4.77 -2.20 -11.96
C ALA A 79 4.52 -2.00 -10.46
N ILE A 80 5.49 -1.47 -9.70
CA ILE A 80 5.31 -1.13 -8.28
C ILE A 80 4.20 -0.09 -8.12
N ARG A 81 4.25 1.02 -8.87
CA ARG A 81 3.22 2.06 -8.81
C ARG A 81 1.82 1.56 -9.15
N ASN A 82 1.69 0.63 -10.09
CA ASN A 82 0.41 0.03 -10.45
C ASN A 82 -0.09 -0.95 -9.38
N MET A 83 0.81 -1.71 -8.78
CA MET A 83 0.48 -2.61 -7.67
C MET A 83 -0.02 -1.82 -6.47
N LEU A 84 0.72 -0.78 -6.05
CA LEU A 84 0.33 0.08 -4.93
C LEU A 84 -1.07 0.69 -5.14
N ARG A 85 -1.34 1.21 -6.35
CA ARG A 85 -2.68 1.73 -6.68
C ARG A 85 -3.79 0.70 -6.60
N ARG A 86 -3.55 -0.55 -7.02
CA ARG A 86 -4.57 -1.62 -6.94
C ARG A 86 -4.88 -1.99 -5.51
N ASN A 87 -3.86 -2.00 -4.65
CA ASN A 87 -3.99 -2.27 -3.23
C ASN A 87 -4.37 -1.01 -2.40
N GLN A 88 -4.80 0.07 -3.07
CA GLN A 88 -5.20 1.34 -2.44
C GLN A 88 -4.16 1.96 -1.50
N LEU A 89 -2.88 1.64 -1.71
CA LEU A 89 -1.77 2.23 -0.96
C LEU A 89 -1.11 3.31 -1.81
N SER A 90 -0.91 4.50 -1.23
CA SER A 90 -0.05 5.50 -1.84
C SER A 90 1.35 5.44 -1.25
N LEU A 91 2.35 5.84 -2.05
CA LEU A 91 3.73 5.99 -1.57
C LEU A 91 3.85 6.93 -0.37
N ARG A 92 2.88 7.84 -0.18
CA ARG A 92 2.85 8.80 0.92
C ARG A 92 2.18 8.24 2.17
N ASP A 93 1.31 7.25 2.02
CA ASP A 93 0.76 6.51 3.17
C ASP A 93 1.84 5.62 3.79
N ILE A 94 2.75 5.11 2.94
CA ILE A 94 3.89 4.29 3.34
C ILE A 94 5.08 5.16 3.80
N ARG A 95 5.43 6.22 3.05
CA ARG A 95 6.48 7.18 3.40
C ARG A 95 5.87 8.43 4.03
N CYS A 96 5.98 8.52 5.35
CA CYS A 96 5.56 9.70 6.10
C CYS A 96 6.60 10.81 6.04
N ASP A 97 7.74 10.55 5.42
CA ASP A 97 8.94 11.39 5.49
C ASP A 97 8.88 12.62 4.58
N LEU A 98 7.92 12.69 3.63
CA LEU A 98 7.81 13.80 2.68
C LEU A 98 6.36 14.13 2.33
N PHE A 99 5.96 15.37 2.56
CA PHE A 99 4.64 15.91 2.22
C PHE A 99 4.71 16.86 1.03
N SER A 100 3.63 16.90 0.24
CA SER A 100 3.41 18.02 -0.67
C SER A 100 2.37 18.98 -0.12
N VAL A 101 2.33 20.18 -0.70
CA VAL A 101 1.35 21.22 -0.37
C VAL A 101 -0.08 20.69 -0.45
N GLU A 102 -0.45 19.96 -1.52
CA GLU A 102 -1.78 19.31 -1.61
C GLU A 102 -2.09 18.40 -0.42
N SER A 103 -1.14 17.54 -0.04
CA SER A 103 -1.34 16.55 1.01
C SER A 103 -1.59 17.25 2.33
N LEU A 104 -0.72 18.20 2.65
CA LEU A 104 -0.77 18.95 3.89
C LEU A 104 -2.04 19.83 3.96
N ALA A 105 -2.43 20.46 2.85
CA ALA A 105 -3.68 21.23 2.74
C ALA A 105 -4.91 20.38 3.05
N THR A 106 -4.94 19.16 2.49
CA THR A 106 -6.07 18.24 2.64
C THR A 106 -6.18 17.76 4.09
N VAL A 107 -5.06 17.35 4.66
CA VAL A 107 -4.98 16.84 6.04
C VAL A 107 -5.33 17.93 7.06
N LEU A 108 -4.69 19.09 6.95
CA LEU A 108 -4.90 20.19 7.90
C LEU A 108 -6.21 20.95 7.65
N ARG A 109 -6.92 20.63 6.55
CA ARG A 109 -8.09 21.36 6.05
C ARG A 109 -7.82 22.87 5.88
N VAL A 110 -6.63 23.17 5.40
CA VAL A 110 -6.11 24.52 5.16
C VAL A 110 -6.05 24.78 3.66
N ARG A 111 -6.25 26.02 3.22
CA ARG A 111 -6.13 26.38 1.80
C ARG A 111 -4.68 26.21 1.34
N LYS A 112 -4.47 25.72 0.11
CA LYS A 112 -3.12 25.59 -0.46
C LYS A 112 -2.33 26.90 -0.44
N SER A 113 -3.02 28.03 -0.65
CA SER A 113 -2.43 29.36 -0.61
C SER A 113 -1.83 29.71 0.75
N GLU A 114 -2.43 29.26 1.86
CA GLU A 114 -1.92 29.54 3.20
C GLU A 114 -0.61 28.78 3.45
N ILE A 115 -0.52 27.54 2.98
CA ILE A 115 0.71 26.75 3.08
C ILE A 115 1.83 27.38 2.24
N VAL A 116 1.51 27.86 1.03
CA VAL A 116 2.49 28.59 0.21
C VAL A 116 2.93 29.87 0.91
N GLN A 117 2.03 30.61 1.56
CA GLN A 117 2.39 31.78 2.37
C GLN A 117 3.29 31.42 3.55
N TRP A 118 3.09 30.27 4.21
CA TRP A 118 3.99 29.83 5.27
C TRP A 118 5.41 29.55 4.76
N ILE A 119 5.52 29.03 3.53
CA ILE A 119 6.82 28.83 2.86
C ILE A 119 7.45 30.18 2.49
N GLU A 120 6.69 31.09 1.90
CA GLU A 120 7.17 32.43 1.50
C GLU A 120 7.60 33.28 2.70
N GLN A 121 6.92 33.13 3.84
CA GLN A 121 7.26 33.79 5.11
C GLN A 121 8.43 33.13 5.84
N GLY A 122 8.95 32.02 5.32
CA GLY A 122 10.04 31.26 5.93
C GLY A 122 9.64 30.48 7.20
N TRP A 123 8.35 30.39 7.51
CA TRP A 123 7.86 29.62 8.66
C TRP A 123 7.93 28.12 8.41
N LEU A 124 7.80 27.71 7.14
CA LEU A 124 7.85 26.31 6.73
C LEU A 124 8.98 26.10 5.72
N GLU A 125 10.01 25.38 6.14
CA GLU A 125 11.09 24.95 5.26
C GLU A 125 10.56 23.94 4.23
N ALA A 126 10.68 24.28 2.94
CA ALA A 126 10.27 23.40 1.85
C ALA A 126 11.34 23.35 0.75
N SER A 127 11.69 22.14 0.32
CA SER A 127 12.59 21.90 -0.79
C SER A 127 11.82 21.96 -2.10
N VAL A 128 12.29 22.78 -3.05
CA VAL A 128 11.65 22.91 -4.38
C VAL A 128 12.18 21.81 -5.30
N GLY A 129 11.31 20.86 -5.62
CA GLY A 129 11.53 19.89 -6.68
C GLY A 129 11.10 20.45 -8.04
N SER A 130 11.88 20.16 -9.08
CA SER A 130 11.52 20.44 -10.47
C SER A 130 11.24 19.13 -11.19
N ARG A 131 10.05 19.01 -11.83
CA ARG A 131 9.77 17.92 -12.76
C ARG A 131 9.34 18.53 -14.10
N GLY A 132 10.31 18.71 -14.98
CA GLY A 132 10.10 19.38 -16.26
C GLY A 132 9.76 20.86 -16.05
N LYS A 133 8.58 21.30 -16.52
CA LYS A 133 8.13 22.70 -16.39
C LYS A 133 7.36 23.01 -15.10
N ARG A 134 7.09 22.01 -14.25
CA ARG A 134 6.32 22.19 -13.01
C ARG A 134 7.23 22.11 -11.80
N HIS A 135 7.13 23.12 -10.95
CA HIS A 135 7.73 23.13 -9.62
C HIS A 135 6.77 22.49 -8.63
N PHE A 136 7.31 21.73 -7.69
CA PHE A 136 6.56 21.15 -6.58
C PHE A 136 7.35 21.33 -5.30
N TYR A 137 6.66 21.66 -4.21
CA TYR A 137 7.29 21.77 -2.90
C TYR A 137 7.25 20.42 -2.19
N ILE A 138 8.37 20.09 -1.55
CA ILE A 138 8.55 18.92 -0.71
C ILE A 138 8.80 19.43 0.71
N ILE A 139 7.95 19.03 1.64
CA ILE A 139 7.96 19.47 3.04
C ILE A 139 8.28 18.25 3.91
N THR A 140 9.25 18.36 4.81
CA THR A 140 9.59 17.27 5.74
C THR A 140 8.74 17.35 7.02
N PRO A 141 8.53 16.22 7.72
CA PRO A 141 7.93 16.22 9.06
C PRO A 141 8.68 17.11 10.04
N GLU A 142 10.01 17.14 9.96
CA GLU A 142 10.84 17.99 10.81
C GLU A 142 10.54 19.48 10.62
N ALA A 143 10.36 19.92 9.37
CA ALA A 143 9.97 21.29 9.07
C ALA A 143 8.59 21.64 9.65
N LEU A 144 7.66 20.70 9.66
CA LEU A 144 6.35 20.87 10.29
C LEU A 144 6.45 20.96 11.83
N THR A 145 7.30 20.15 12.44
CA THR A 145 7.55 20.24 13.89
C THR A 145 8.20 21.55 14.27
N LYS A 146 9.16 22.06 13.47
CA LYS A 146 9.75 23.39 13.68
C LYS A 146 8.69 24.48 13.60
N LEU A 147 7.86 24.45 12.54
CA LEU A 147 6.73 25.37 12.37
C LEU A 147 5.82 25.34 13.61
N TYR A 148 5.44 24.14 14.08
CA TYR A 148 4.58 24.01 15.26
C TYR A 148 5.23 24.58 16.52
N LYS A 149 6.51 24.30 16.78
CA LYS A 149 7.20 24.78 17.98
C LYS A 149 7.44 26.29 17.97
N GLN A 150 7.81 26.85 16.83
CA GLN A 150 8.26 28.25 16.73
C GLN A 150 7.12 29.22 16.44
N HIS A 151 6.12 28.78 15.67
CA HIS A 151 5.06 29.66 15.16
C HIS A 151 3.66 29.24 15.62
N GLN A 152 3.52 28.41 16.66
CA GLN A 152 2.21 27.97 17.20
C GLN A 152 1.25 29.14 17.44
N GLN A 153 1.74 30.21 18.09
CA GLN A 153 0.92 31.35 18.47
C GLN A 153 0.48 32.17 17.26
N ASP A 154 1.31 32.28 16.22
CA ASP A 154 0.97 33.01 15.00
C ASP A 154 -0.01 32.23 14.12
N LEU A 155 0.07 30.89 14.16
CA LEU A 155 -0.93 30.01 13.56
C LEU A 155 -2.28 30.12 14.28
N LEU A 156 -2.29 30.24 15.61
CA LEU A 156 -3.50 30.46 16.40
C LEU A 156 -4.14 31.82 16.10
N LYS A 157 -3.35 32.90 16.01
CA LYS A 157 -3.82 34.24 15.65
C LYS A 157 -4.47 34.28 14.26
N ARG A 158 -4.00 33.44 13.33
CA ARG A 158 -4.57 33.31 11.98
C ARG A 158 -5.76 32.37 11.88
N GLY A 159 -6.14 31.71 12.98
CA GLY A 159 -7.35 30.90 13.05
C GLY A 159 -7.24 29.57 12.30
N ILE A 160 -6.18 28.79 12.54
CA ILE A 160 -6.20 27.39 12.12
C ILE A 160 -7.44 26.73 12.74
N ARG A 161 -8.32 26.24 11.87
CA ARG A 161 -9.66 25.77 12.25
C ARG A 161 -9.64 24.51 13.10
N ASN A 162 -8.52 23.77 13.13
CA ASN A 162 -8.44 22.54 13.87
C ASN A 162 -7.01 22.21 14.32
N GLN A 163 -6.63 22.74 15.49
CA GLN A 163 -5.33 22.47 16.13
C GLN A 163 -5.16 20.98 16.48
N ALA A 164 -6.24 20.34 16.96
CA ALA A 164 -6.21 18.92 17.32
C ALA A 164 -5.88 18.04 16.11
N LEU A 165 -6.37 18.37 14.91
CA LEU A 165 -5.97 17.67 13.68
C LEU A 165 -4.50 17.88 13.34
N PHE A 166 -3.94 19.07 13.58
CA PHE A 166 -2.52 19.32 13.35
C PHE A 166 -1.65 18.49 14.30
N GLU A 167 -2.00 18.48 15.58
CA GLU A 167 -1.28 17.73 16.62
C GLU A 167 -1.39 16.22 16.40
N ALA A 168 -2.60 15.71 16.14
CA ALA A 168 -2.83 14.31 15.80
C ALA A 168 -2.05 13.92 14.53
N TYR A 169 -1.98 14.82 13.55
CA TYR A 169 -1.19 14.56 12.34
C TYR A 169 0.31 14.54 12.61
N LEU A 170 0.84 15.46 13.43
CA LEU A 170 2.23 15.42 13.84
C LEU A 170 2.54 14.10 14.55
N GLN A 171 1.74 13.70 15.53
CA GLN A 171 1.89 12.42 16.23
C GLN A 171 1.84 11.24 15.24
N TYR A 172 0.91 11.26 14.30
CA TYR A 172 0.81 10.25 13.23
C TYR A 172 2.04 10.22 12.30
N CYS A 173 2.69 11.35 12.04
CA CYS A 173 3.91 11.40 11.24
C CYS A 173 5.11 10.76 11.95
N PHE A 174 5.14 10.81 13.28
CA PHE A 174 6.19 10.20 14.11
C PHE A 174 5.80 8.81 14.65
N SER A 175 4.55 8.39 14.46
CA SER A 175 4.08 7.05 14.82
C SER A 175 4.63 6.02 13.82
N PRO A 176 5.33 4.96 14.28
CA PRO A 176 5.74 3.86 13.42
C PRO A 176 4.49 3.15 12.84
N LYS A 177 4.17 3.39 11.56
CA LYS A 177 2.93 2.86 10.93
C LYS A 177 3.02 1.42 10.47
N HIS A 178 4.21 0.84 10.56
CA HIS A 178 4.41 -0.58 10.40
C HIS A 178 5.11 -1.03 11.67
N THR A 179 4.76 -2.23 12.13
CA THR A 179 5.65 -3.03 12.98
C THR A 179 6.97 -3.16 12.23
N ILE A 180 7.87 -2.19 12.41
CA ILE A 180 9.27 -2.30 12.02
C ILE A 180 9.72 -3.61 12.64
N GLY A 181 10.50 -4.42 11.92
CA GLY A 181 10.86 -5.77 12.35
C GLY A 181 11.24 -5.91 13.83
N GLU A 182 11.77 -4.88 14.47
CA GLU A 182 11.94 -4.78 15.94
C GLU A 182 10.64 -4.92 16.74
N GLN A 183 9.58 -4.14 16.48
CA GLN A 183 8.30 -4.29 17.19
C GLN A 183 7.63 -5.65 16.92
N LEU A 184 7.80 -6.23 15.72
CA LEU A 184 7.30 -7.57 15.44
C LEU A 184 8.12 -8.65 16.16
N LEU A 185 9.43 -8.42 16.34
CA LEU A 185 10.31 -9.27 17.13
C LEU A 185 10.02 -9.14 18.62
N ASP A 186 9.68 -7.96 19.11
CA ASP A 186 9.31 -7.71 20.51
C ASP A 186 7.98 -8.39 20.83
N VAL A 187 6.96 -8.27 19.98
CA VAL A 187 5.68 -9.00 20.16
C VAL A 187 5.90 -10.52 20.11
N ARG A 188 6.82 -11.02 19.27
CA ARG A 188 7.17 -12.45 19.22
C ARG A 188 7.99 -12.90 20.42
N ARG A 189 8.88 -12.06 20.95
CA ARG A 189 9.62 -12.28 22.19
C ARG A 189 8.67 -12.29 23.38
N ASP A 190 7.80 -11.30 23.50
CA ASP A 190 6.74 -11.22 24.51
C ASP A 190 5.80 -12.44 24.46
N LYS A 191 5.38 -12.87 23.27
CA LYS A 191 4.53 -14.06 23.14
C LYS A 191 5.27 -15.33 23.57
N ARG A 192 6.57 -15.43 23.27
CA ARG A 192 7.42 -16.54 23.70
C ARG A 192 7.70 -16.50 25.20
N GLU A 193 7.92 -15.32 25.77
CA GLU A 193 8.17 -15.12 27.19
C GLU A 193 6.91 -15.38 28.02
N ARG A 194 5.73 -14.90 27.59
CA ARG A 194 4.45 -15.27 28.23
C ARG A 194 4.15 -16.76 28.15
N ALA A 195 4.43 -17.40 27.01
CA ALA A 195 4.26 -18.85 26.88
C ALA A 195 5.24 -19.62 27.78
N ALA A 196 6.49 -19.16 27.91
CA ALA A 196 7.47 -19.75 28.83
C ALA A 196 7.08 -19.54 30.30
N PHE A 197 6.58 -18.36 30.66
CA PHE A 197 6.10 -18.05 32.01
C PHE A 197 4.85 -18.86 32.37
N ALA A 198 3.87 -18.97 31.45
CA ALA A 198 2.70 -19.82 31.65
C ALA A 198 3.08 -21.30 31.77
N ALA A 199 4.03 -21.79 30.97
CA ALA A 199 4.53 -23.16 31.07
C ALA A 199 5.32 -23.40 32.37
N ALA A 200 6.08 -22.41 32.86
CA ALA A 200 6.78 -22.50 34.13
C ALA A 200 5.80 -22.53 35.30
N ASN A 201 4.80 -21.64 35.32
CA ASN A 201 3.77 -21.62 36.35
C ASN A 201 2.87 -22.86 36.32
N ALA A 202 2.55 -23.39 35.13
CA ALA A 202 1.80 -24.64 34.99
C ALA A 202 2.62 -25.89 35.40
N ALA A 203 3.96 -25.80 35.35
CA ALA A 203 4.84 -26.87 35.83
C ALA A 203 5.14 -26.78 37.33
N ASP A 204 4.97 -25.60 37.94
CA ASP A 204 5.13 -25.36 39.38
C ASP A 204 3.79 -25.48 40.16
N SER A 205 2.68 -25.66 39.44
CA SER A 205 1.36 -25.96 40.01
C SER A 205 1.22 -27.48 40.16
N ASP A 206 1.59 -27.99 41.34
CA ASP A 206 1.24 -29.33 41.80
C ASP A 206 -0.31 -29.46 41.84
N PRO A 207 -0.91 -30.54 41.30
CA PRO A 207 -2.36 -30.70 41.29
C PRO A 207 -2.81 -31.21 42.66
N GLY A 208 -3.02 -30.28 43.60
CA GLY A 208 -3.57 -30.61 44.90
C GLY A 208 -4.08 -29.37 45.62
N GLU A 209 -5.41 -29.18 45.53
CA GLU A 209 -6.28 -28.44 46.47
C GLU A 209 -5.97 -26.91 46.56
N ASP A 210 -6.89 -26.00 46.24
CA ASP A 210 -8.17 -25.82 46.90
C ASP A 210 -9.23 -25.19 45.98
N GLU A 211 -10.45 -25.69 46.12
CA GLU A 211 -11.71 -25.01 45.83
C GLU A 211 -11.92 -23.87 46.84
N GLU A 212 -12.40 -22.72 46.37
CA GLU A 212 -13.27 -21.72 47.03
C GLU A 212 -13.25 -20.45 46.15
N ASP A 213 -14.08 -20.38 45.11
CA ASP A 213 -15.45 -19.81 45.08
C ASP A 213 -15.55 -18.34 45.49
N ASP A 214 -16.03 -17.53 44.53
CA ASP A 214 -17.07 -16.48 44.67
C ASP A 214 -16.86 -15.39 43.60
N GLU A 215 -17.62 -15.48 42.49
CA GLU A 215 -18.82 -14.65 42.19
C GLU A 215 -18.44 -13.30 41.51
N ASP A 216 -19.03 -12.82 40.43
CA ASP A 216 -20.06 -13.27 39.48
C ASP A 216 -20.04 -12.26 38.30
N ASP A 217 -20.88 -12.50 37.29
CA ASP A 217 -21.35 -11.56 36.25
C ASP A 217 -20.55 -11.40 34.94
N GLN A 218 -20.72 -12.41 34.08
CA GLN A 218 -21.48 -12.35 32.81
C GLN A 218 -21.30 -11.12 31.90
N ASP A 219 -20.69 -11.36 30.72
CA ASP A 219 -21.18 -11.02 29.37
C ASP A 219 -20.04 -10.70 28.39
N GLU A 220 -19.45 -11.71 27.75
CA GLU A 220 -18.81 -11.53 26.43
C GLU A 220 -19.39 -12.56 25.46
N GLU A 221 -20.52 -12.19 24.85
CA GLU A 221 -21.01 -12.84 23.63
C GLU A 221 -19.91 -12.85 22.57
N GLU A 222 -19.46 -14.06 22.28
CA GLU A 222 -18.57 -14.44 21.20
C GLU A 222 -19.21 -14.11 19.84
N PHE A 223 -19.08 -12.86 19.38
CA PHE A 223 -19.43 -12.47 18.01
C PHE A 223 -18.30 -12.83 17.04
N GLY A 224 -18.16 -14.12 16.75
CA GLY A 224 -17.41 -14.64 15.60
C GLY A 224 -18.38 -15.30 14.62
N PRO A 225 -18.58 -14.79 13.39
CA PRO A 225 -19.46 -15.46 12.44
C PRO A 225 -18.86 -16.83 12.06
N SER A 226 -19.55 -17.89 12.48
CA SER A 226 -19.22 -19.25 12.10
C SER A 226 -19.53 -19.47 10.61
N ILE A 227 -18.65 -20.18 9.93
CA ILE A 227 -18.63 -20.37 8.47
C ILE A 227 -19.68 -21.37 7.96
N VAL A 228 -20.70 -21.68 8.78
CA VAL A 228 -21.64 -22.78 8.54
C VAL A 228 -23.07 -22.31 8.21
N ASP A 229 -23.38 -21.02 8.35
CA ASP A 229 -24.73 -20.47 8.14
C ASP A 229 -24.96 -19.82 6.76
N LEU A 230 -24.06 -20.05 5.80
CA LEU A 230 -24.13 -19.42 4.46
C LEU A 230 -24.62 -20.35 3.34
N GLU A 231 -24.91 -21.62 3.64
CA GLU A 231 -25.41 -22.59 2.65
C GLU A 231 -26.94 -22.77 2.67
N GLU A 232 -27.68 -22.19 3.62
CA GLU A 232 -29.15 -22.34 3.72
C GLU A 232 -29.96 -21.18 3.09
N LEU A 233 -29.32 -20.18 2.49
CA LEU A 233 -30.00 -19.04 1.85
C LEU A 233 -30.03 -19.07 0.32
N GLU A 234 -29.54 -20.14 -0.33
CA GLU A 234 -29.64 -20.31 -1.79
C GLU A 234 -30.88 -21.11 -2.26
N GLU A 235 -31.78 -21.56 -1.39
CA GLU A 235 -32.91 -22.43 -1.81
C GLU A 235 -34.33 -21.91 -1.45
N SER A 236 -34.55 -20.59 -1.38
CA SER A 236 -35.91 -20.05 -1.14
C SER A 236 -36.31 -18.80 -1.96
N THR A 237 -35.77 -18.66 -3.17
CA THR A 237 -36.35 -17.76 -4.19
C THR A 237 -36.66 -18.48 -5.49
N GLU A 238 -37.57 -19.45 -5.42
CA GLU A 238 -38.40 -19.89 -6.53
C GLU A 238 -39.83 -20.10 -6.01
N ASP A 239 -40.64 -19.03 -6.07
CA ASP A 239 -42.01 -18.98 -6.60
C ASP A 239 -42.64 -17.58 -6.42
#